data_AF-A0A1V5V016-F1
#
_entry.id   AF-A0A1V5V016-F1
#
_cell.length_a   1.000
_cell.length_b   1.000
_cell.length_c   1.000
_cell.angle_alpha   90.00
_cell.angle_beta   90.00
_cell.angle_gamma   90.00
#
_symmetry.space_group_name_H-M   'P 1'
#
loop_
_entity.id
_entity.type
_entity.pdbx_description
1 polymer ?
#
loop_
_entity_poly.entity_id
_entity_poly.type
_entity_poly.pdbx_seq_one_letter_code
_entity_poly.pdbx_strand_id
1 'polypeptide(L)'
;MKKRMISLALMSILSSIGIYTSLHLVQLHYSKPKHQLNLINTLQFMEKWYPRYQVEEEVEKQNNLSDANTVNPFDSSDFNPYDAAMNAPAAPEKFVPQTGCDISEHFGCTRPDDSKYSEIAGLAVSVYGIIGYILLIGLVIIHAARRISRSDVFVFMLWVGAWLGILFSIYLTVVEAFFIKSFCPYCLVSAAVMLGIFICMIAGFGFEPLRMFLRGEIFPTSLFIKKKQS
;
A
#
# COMPACT_ATOMS: atom_id res chain seq x y z
N MET A 1 16.68 -13.41 -25.89
CA MET A 1 16.92 -11.98 -25.58
C MET A 1 15.70 -11.08 -25.80
N LYS A 2 15.04 -11.08 -26.98
CA LYS A 2 13.86 -10.22 -27.25
C LYS A 2 12.72 -10.36 -26.21
N LYS A 3 12.33 -11.59 -25.86
CA LYS A 3 11.29 -11.86 -24.84
C LYS A 3 11.63 -11.26 -23.46
N ARG A 4 12.89 -11.34 -23.03
CA ARG A 4 13.36 -10.77 -21.76
C ARG A 4 13.29 -9.24 -21.75
N MET A 5 13.69 -8.59 -22.85
CA MET A 5 13.61 -7.13 -22.93
C MET A 5 12.16 -6.62 -22.94
N ILE A 6 11.25 -7.32 -23.64
CA ILE A 6 9.82 -6.99 -23.65
C ILE A 6 9.25 -7.12 -22.23
N SER A 7 9.58 -8.21 -21.52
CA SER A 7 9.16 -8.41 -20.13
C SER A 7 9.64 -7.29 -19.20
N LEU A 8 10.91 -6.88 -19.30
CA LEU A 8 11.46 -5.81 -18.46
C LEU A 8 10.80 -4.45 -18.76
N ALA A 9 10.51 -4.16 -20.03
CA ALA A 9 9.80 -2.95 -20.41
C ALA A 9 8.37 -2.92 -19.82
N LEU A 10 7.63 -4.04 -19.93
CA LEU A 10 6.30 -4.17 -19.34
C LEU A 10 6.31 -4.02 -17.82
N MET A 11 7.30 -4.62 -17.14
CA MET A 11 7.45 -4.49 -15.69
C MET A 11 7.70 -3.05 -15.27
N SER A 12 8.49 -2.28 -16.04
CA SER A 12 8.72 -0.85 -15.77
C SER A 12 7.44 -0.03 -15.89
N ILE A 13 6.64 -0.29 -16.94
CA ILE A 13 5.35 0.39 -17.16
C ILE A 13 4.38 0.07 -16.03
N LEU A 14 4.22 -1.22 -15.70
CA LEU A 14 3.35 -1.67 -14.61
C LEU A 14 3.77 -1.10 -13.26
N SER A 15 5.07 -1.08 -12.97
CA SER A 15 5.57 -0.49 -11.72
C SER A 15 5.33 1.01 -11.65
N SER A 16 5.41 1.72 -12.77
CA SER A 16 5.10 3.16 -12.82
C SER A 16 3.63 3.43 -12.51
N ILE A 17 2.73 2.59 -13.06
CA ILE A 17 1.30 2.63 -12.74
C ILE A 17 1.09 2.33 -11.25
N GLY A 18 1.75 1.29 -10.72
CA GLY A 18 1.69 0.93 -9.29
C GLY A 18 2.14 2.04 -8.35
N ILE A 19 3.21 2.78 -8.70
CA ILE A 19 3.66 3.97 -7.94
C ILE A 19 2.58 5.04 -7.98
N TYR A 20 2.02 5.34 -9.16
CA TYR A 20 0.99 6.37 -9.28
C TYR A 20 -0.24 6.04 -8.42
N THR A 21 -0.74 4.80 -8.51
CA THR A 21 -1.86 4.32 -7.69
C THR A 21 -1.53 4.40 -6.20
N SER A 22 -0.33 3.98 -5.79
CA SER A 22 0.08 3.98 -4.39
C SER A 22 0.26 5.40 -3.84
N LEU A 23 0.75 6.33 -4.66
CA LEU A 23 0.89 7.74 -4.30
C LEU A 23 -0.48 8.39 -4.10
N HIS A 24 -1.44 8.08 -4.96
CA HIS A 24 -2.81 8.54 -4.82
C HIS A 24 -3.50 7.96 -3.57
N LEU A 25 -3.22 6.70 -3.23
CA LEU A 25 -3.68 6.09 -1.97
C LEU A 25 -3.08 6.78 -0.74
N VAL A 26 -1.78 7.10 -0.77
CA VAL A 26 -1.10 7.85 0.30
C VAL A 26 -1.75 9.23 0.48
N GLN A 27 -2.07 9.93 -0.61
CA GLN A 27 -2.74 11.22 -0.55
C GLN A 27 -4.14 11.12 0.10
N LEU A 28 -4.92 10.09 -0.27
CA LEU A 28 -6.23 9.85 0.33
C LEU A 28 -6.12 9.52 1.82
N HIS A 29 -5.20 8.63 2.19
CA HIS A 29 -5.03 8.18 3.58
C HIS A 29 -4.54 9.31 4.49
N TYR A 30 -3.57 10.13 4.05
CA TYR A 30 -3.07 11.27 4.83
C TYR A 30 -3.90 12.54 4.66
N SER A 31 -5.02 12.49 3.95
CA SER A 31 -6.01 13.58 4.00
C SER A 31 -6.73 13.64 5.35
N LYS A 32 -6.69 12.56 6.17
CA LYS A 32 -7.27 12.56 7.50
C LYS A 32 -6.22 13.03 8.54
N PRO A 33 -6.53 14.03 9.38
CA PRO A 33 -5.55 14.62 10.29
C PRO A 33 -5.10 13.63 11.38
N LYS A 34 -5.94 12.67 11.78
CA LYS A 34 -5.56 11.57 12.70
C LYS A 34 -4.38 10.75 12.18
N HIS A 35 -4.36 10.42 10.89
CA HIS A 35 -3.27 9.65 10.28
C HIS A 35 -2.03 10.52 10.05
N GLN A 36 -2.19 11.83 9.81
CA GLN A 36 -1.05 12.75 9.77
C GLN A 36 -0.32 12.80 11.10
N LEU A 37 -1.04 12.75 12.22
CA LEU A 37 -0.43 12.74 13.56
C LEU A 37 0.40 11.46 13.80
N ASN A 38 -0.10 10.29 13.38
CA ASN A 38 0.65 9.03 13.42
C ASN A 38 1.92 9.08 12.54
N LEU A 39 1.82 9.71 11.37
CA LEU A 39 2.96 9.90 10.48
C LEU A 39 4.06 10.77 11.11
N ILE A 40 3.70 11.89 11.73
CA ILE A 40 4.65 12.79 12.41
C ILE A 40 5.30 12.10 13.61
N ASN A 41 4.53 11.31 14.36
CA ASN A 41 5.06 10.54 15.49
C ASN A 41 6.05 9.45 15.04
N THR A 42 5.81 8.83 13.89
CA THR A 42 6.69 7.78 13.34
C THR A 42 7.92 8.37 12.64
N LEU A 43 7.74 9.46 11.89
CA LEU A 43 8.77 10.11 11.09
C LEU A 43 8.91 11.57 11.55
N GLN A 44 9.74 11.81 12.56
CA GLN A 44 9.90 13.15 13.15
C GLN A 44 10.27 14.24 12.13
N PHE A 45 10.96 13.91 11.04
CA PHE A 45 11.31 14.89 10.00
C PHE A 45 10.08 15.47 9.27
N MET A 46 8.93 14.80 9.33
CA MET A 46 7.68 15.26 8.71
C MET A 46 7.07 16.47 9.41
N GLU A 47 7.46 16.75 10.67
CA GLU A 47 7.05 17.96 11.41
C GLU A 47 7.42 19.25 10.67
N LYS A 48 8.48 19.20 9.85
CA LYS A 48 8.88 20.32 8.99
C LYS A 48 7.86 20.65 7.90
N TRP A 49 7.14 19.64 7.42
CA TRP A 49 6.17 19.76 6.33
C TRP A 49 4.74 19.92 6.87
N TYR A 50 4.45 19.30 8.01
CA TYR A 50 3.18 19.41 8.73
C TYR A 50 3.44 19.85 10.17
N PRO A 51 3.26 21.15 10.50
CA PRO A 51 3.47 21.63 11.85
C PRO A 51 2.48 20.95 12.81
N ARG A 52 3.03 20.19 13.79
CA ARG A 52 2.28 19.35 14.73
C ARG A 52 1.09 20.07 15.37
N TYR A 53 1.28 21.32 15.79
CA TYR A 53 0.24 22.14 16.42
C TYR A 53 -1.02 22.29 15.54
N GLN A 54 -0.87 22.51 14.24
CA GLN A 54 -2.03 22.67 13.34
C GLN A 54 -2.78 21.36 13.16
N VAL A 55 -2.05 20.24 13.05
CA VAL A 55 -2.65 18.91 12.90
C VAL A 55 -3.38 18.50 14.18
N GLU A 56 -2.80 18.75 15.35
CA GLU A 56 -3.45 18.48 16.65
C GLU A 56 -4.73 19.31 16.81
N GLU A 57 -4.71 20.59 16.42
CA GLU A 57 -5.90 21.46 16.43
C GLU A 57 -7.01 20.94 15.49
N GLU A 58 -6.65 20.45 14.30
CA GLU A 58 -7.61 19.85 13.36
C GLU A 58 -8.18 18.51 13.85
N VAL A 59 -7.35 17.67 14.49
CA VAL A 59 -7.82 16.43 15.13
C VAL A 59 -8.80 16.74 16.26
N GLU A 60 -8.51 17.74 17.09
CA GLU A 60 -9.38 18.17 18.18
C GLU A 60 -10.72 18.72 17.66
N LYS A 61 -10.69 19.58 16.61
CA LYS A 61 -11.91 20.04 15.94
C LYS A 61 -12.74 18.90 15.37
N GLN A 62 -12.11 17.89 14.76
CA GLN A 62 -12.82 16.71 14.26
C GLN A 62 -13.44 15.88 15.39
N ASN A 63 -12.71 15.66 16.49
CA ASN A 63 -13.23 14.93 17.64
C ASN A 63 -14.45 15.64 18.25
N ASN A 64 -14.36 16.96 18.47
CA ASN A 64 -15.47 17.78 18.97
C ASN A 64 -16.69 17.77 18.03
N LEU A 65 -16.48 17.71 16.71
CA LEU A 65 -17.56 17.62 15.73
C LEU A 65 -18.21 16.22 15.71
N SER A 66 -17.44 15.15 15.92
CA SER A 66 -18.02 13.82 16.14
C SER A 66 -18.78 13.75 17.46
N ASP A 67 -18.30 14.37 18.53
CA ASP A 67 -18.97 14.36 19.84
C ASP A 67 -20.34 15.06 19.78
N ALA A 68 -20.43 16.19 19.07
CA ALA A 68 -21.68 16.90 18.80
C ALA A 68 -22.70 16.07 17.99
N ASN A 69 -22.22 15.17 17.11
CA ASN A 69 -23.05 14.26 16.31
C ASN A 69 -23.30 12.90 17.01
N THR A 70 -22.68 12.65 18.16
CA THR A 70 -22.90 11.46 19.01
C THR A 70 -23.77 11.74 20.23
N VAL A 71 -24.35 12.94 20.35
CA VAL A 71 -25.47 13.15 21.27
C VAL A 71 -26.60 12.25 20.80
N ASN A 72 -26.72 11.08 21.41
CA ASN A 72 -27.84 10.18 21.22
C ASN A 72 -29.10 10.98 21.58
N PRO A 73 -30.08 11.12 20.66
CA PRO A 73 -31.34 11.78 20.97
C PRO A 73 -32.07 11.20 22.20
N PHE A 74 -31.69 9.97 22.61
CA PHE A 74 -32.18 9.23 23.77
C PHE A 74 -31.75 9.76 25.15
N ASP A 75 -30.81 10.70 25.25
CA ASP A 75 -30.40 11.29 26.55
C ASP A 75 -31.24 12.53 26.96
N SER A 76 -32.24 12.91 26.16
CA SER A 76 -33.18 13.99 26.52
C SER A 76 -34.50 13.41 27.04
N SER A 77 -34.95 13.89 28.20
CA SER A 77 -36.17 13.43 28.89
C SER A 77 -37.47 13.73 28.14
N ASP A 78 -37.39 14.44 26.99
CA ASP A 78 -38.51 14.82 26.14
C ASP A 78 -38.54 14.04 24.80
N PHE A 79 -37.83 12.91 24.71
CA PHE A 79 -37.68 12.16 23.47
C PHE A 79 -38.95 11.37 23.09
N ASN A 80 -39.66 11.83 22.04
CA ASN A 80 -40.71 11.07 21.37
C ASN A 80 -40.15 10.31 20.15
N PRO A 81 -40.07 8.96 20.19
CA PRO A 81 -39.47 8.16 19.13
C PRO A 81 -40.23 8.22 17.79
N TYR A 82 -41.50 8.64 17.77
CA TYR A 82 -42.27 8.77 16.53
C TYR A 82 -41.95 10.05 15.75
N ASP A 83 -41.68 11.17 16.43
CA ASP A 83 -41.31 12.44 15.79
C ASP A 83 -39.88 12.42 15.26
N ALA A 84 -39.00 11.68 15.93
CA ALA A 84 -37.64 11.42 15.48
C ALA A 84 -37.59 10.55 14.21
N ALA A 85 -38.53 9.64 14.00
CA ALA A 85 -38.58 8.80 12.79
C ALA A 85 -39.22 9.51 11.59
N MET A 86 -40.14 10.46 11.82
CA MET A 86 -40.82 11.21 10.76
C MET A 86 -40.04 12.46 10.32
N ASN A 87 -39.22 13.03 11.21
CA ASN A 87 -38.30 14.15 10.91
C ASN A 87 -36.82 13.73 10.85
N ALA A 88 -36.50 12.45 11.09
CA ALA A 88 -35.18 11.94 10.72
C ALA A 88 -35.04 12.12 9.21
N PRO A 89 -34.05 12.90 8.72
CA PRO A 89 -33.64 12.73 7.35
C PRO A 89 -33.30 11.24 7.23
N ALA A 90 -33.99 10.54 6.31
CA ALA A 90 -33.86 9.10 6.06
C ALA A 90 -32.50 8.61 6.53
N ALA A 91 -32.45 7.91 7.68
CA ALA A 91 -31.24 7.73 8.47
C ALA A 91 -30.04 7.49 7.54
N PRO A 92 -29.12 8.46 7.37
CA PRO A 92 -27.93 8.20 6.59
C PRO A 92 -27.10 7.29 7.49
N GLU A 93 -27.19 6.00 7.25
CA GLU A 93 -26.21 5.05 7.70
C GLU A 93 -24.85 5.56 7.21
N LYS A 94 -24.15 6.28 8.10
CA LYS A 94 -22.81 6.84 7.92
C LYS A 94 -22.66 7.76 6.70
N PHE A 95 -22.87 9.06 6.91
CA PHE A 95 -22.22 10.08 6.08
C PHE A 95 -20.70 10.07 6.37
N VAL A 96 -20.02 9.05 5.84
CA VAL A 96 -18.59 9.15 5.55
C VAL A 96 -18.49 10.16 4.40
N PRO A 97 -17.64 11.21 4.50
CA PRO A 97 -17.44 12.10 3.37
C PRO A 97 -17.05 11.25 2.17
N GLN A 98 -17.83 11.33 1.10
CA GLN A 98 -17.57 10.60 -0.14
C GLN A 98 -16.28 11.13 -0.75
N THR A 99 -15.16 10.64 -0.22
CA THR A 99 -13.90 10.65 -0.95
C THR A 99 -14.22 9.91 -2.24
N GLY A 100 -13.79 10.43 -3.40
CA GLY A 100 -14.23 9.98 -4.73
C GLY A 100 -13.94 8.51 -5.08
N CYS A 101 -13.57 7.69 -4.10
CA CYS A 101 -13.37 6.25 -4.15
C CYS A 101 -14.56 5.42 -3.63
N ASP A 102 -15.46 5.98 -2.79
CA ASP A 102 -16.57 5.22 -2.20
C ASP A 102 -17.73 5.10 -3.19
N ILE A 103 -17.72 4.02 -4.00
CA ILE A 103 -18.73 3.76 -5.04
C ILE A 103 -19.93 2.97 -4.53
N SER A 104 -19.78 2.17 -3.46
CA SER A 104 -20.88 1.43 -2.82
C SER A 104 -20.52 1.01 -1.40
N GLU A 105 -21.48 0.47 -0.66
CA GLU A 105 -21.25 0.01 0.72
C GLU A 105 -20.17 -1.09 0.82
N HIS A 106 -20.11 -1.97 -0.19
CA HIS A 106 -19.13 -3.06 -0.29
C HIS A 106 -17.85 -2.66 -1.03
N PHE A 107 -17.88 -1.60 -1.83
CA PHE A 107 -16.72 -1.12 -2.58
C PHE A 107 -16.40 0.32 -2.20
N GLY A 108 -15.43 0.49 -1.32
CA GLY A 108 -15.03 1.78 -0.78
C GLY A 108 -13.65 1.75 -0.14
N CYS A 109 -13.03 2.93 -0.07
CA CYS A 109 -11.71 3.13 0.54
C CYS A 109 -11.81 3.37 2.06
N THR A 110 -12.91 3.95 2.54
CA THR A 110 -12.94 4.46 3.93
C THR A 110 -12.95 3.36 4.99
N ARG A 111 -13.74 2.29 4.79
CA ARG A 111 -13.83 1.16 5.74
C ARG A 111 -12.49 0.44 5.93
N PRO A 112 -11.74 0.10 4.86
CA PRO A 112 -10.40 -0.47 4.99
C PRO A 112 -9.40 0.48 5.65
N ASP A 113 -9.44 1.77 5.32
CA ASP A 113 -8.52 2.78 5.85
C ASP A 113 -8.66 3.00 7.37
N ASP A 114 -9.90 3.00 7.90
CA ASP A 114 -10.15 3.15 9.34
C ASP A 114 -9.86 1.88 10.15
N SER A 115 -9.51 0.78 9.49
CA SER A 115 -9.21 -0.48 10.16
C SER A 115 -7.79 -0.46 10.77
N LYS A 116 -7.61 -1.22 11.86
CA LYS A 116 -6.29 -1.42 12.50
C LYS A 116 -5.23 -2.06 11.59
N TYR A 117 -5.64 -2.57 10.43
CA TYR A 117 -4.76 -3.22 9.47
C TYR A 117 -4.23 -2.27 8.39
N SER A 118 -4.74 -1.03 8.32
CA SER A 118 -4.29 -0.02 7.35
C SER A 118 -2.92 0.57 7.70
N GLU A 119 -2.53 0.50 8.97
CA GLU A 119 -1.24 0.96 9.46
C GLU A 119 -0.40 -0.21 9.98
N ILE A 120 0.83 -0.32 9.47
CA ILE A 120 1.82 -1.27 9.96
C ILE A 120 2.98 -0.44 10.49
N ALA A 121 3.37 -0.66 11.75
CA ALA A 121 4.45 0.09 12.41
C ALA A 121 4.28 1.63 12.35
N GLY A 122 3.04 2.13 12.37
CA GLY A 122 2.73 3.57 12.32
C GLY A 122 2.78 4.19 10.91
N LEU A 123 3.03 3.38 9.87
CA LEU A 123 3.00 3.80 8.48
C LEU A 123 1.84 3.13 7.73
N ALA A 124 1.19 3.90 6.86
CA ALA A 124 0.17 3.34 5.97
C ALA A 124 0.75 2.24 5.07
N VAL A 125 -0.02 1.17 4.88
CA VAL A 125 0.31 0.04 3.97
C VAL A 125 0.71 0.51 2.57
N SER A 126 0.10 1.60 2.09
CA SER A 126 0.40 2.23 0.79
C SER A 126 1.84 2.75 0.67
N VAL A 127 2.48 3.16 1.76
CA VAL A 127 3.89 3.60 1.78
C VAL A 127 4.82 2.43 1.44
N TYR A 128 4.54 1.25 1.97
CA TYR A 128 5.31 0.03 1.67
C TYR A 128 5.20 -0.35 0.18
N GLY A 129 4.03 -0.14 -0.42
CA GLY A 129 3.82 -0.29 -1.86
C GLY A 129 4.75 0.61 -2.68
N ILE A 130 4.80 1.91 -2.34
CA ILE A 130 5.69 2.88 -3.02
C ILE A 130 7.15 2.43 -2.94
N ILE A 131 7.62 2.06 -1.75
CA ILE A 131 9.00 1.59 -1.54
C ILE A 131 9.27 0.36 -2.40
N GLY A 132 8.35 -0.62 -2.41
CA GLY A 132 8.46 -1.83 -3.21
C GLY A 132 8.56 -1.55 -4.71
N TYR A 133 7.68 -0.71 -5.26
CA TYR A 133 7.70 -0.39 -6.69
C TYR A 133 8.94 0.43 -7.09
N ILE A 134 9.40 1.37 -6.25
CA ILE A 134 10.65 2.13 -6.50
C ILE A 134 11.84 1.18 -6.55
N LEU A 135 11.93 0.23 -5.61
CA LEU A 135 12.98 -0.78 -5.63
C LEU A 135 12.91 -1.62 -6.91
N LEU A 136 11.73 -2.11 -7.30
CA LEU A 136 11.56 -2.88 -8.53
C LEU A 136 12.01 -2.10 -9.78
N ILE A 137 11.59 -0.84 -9.92
CA ILE A 137 12.04 0.03 -11.03
C ILE A 137 13.55 0.25 -10.99
N GLY A 138 14.10 0.54 -9.82
CA GLY A 138 15.54 0.73 -9.63
C GLY A 138 16.33 -0.50 -10.07
N LEU A 139 15.88 -1.70 -9.69
CA LEU A 139 16.49 -2.96 -10.13
C LEU A 139 16.37 -3.17 -11.65
N VAL A 140 15.21 -2.87 -12.25
CA VAL A 140 15.02 -2.98 -13.71
C VAL A 140 15.93 -2.01 -14.46
N ILE A 141 16.05 -0.75 -14.00
CA ILE A 141 16.92 0.26 -14.62
C ILE A 141 18.39 -0.13 -14.49
N ILE A 142 18.85 -0.55 -13.30
CA ILE A 142 20.23 -0.98 -13.09
C ILE A 142 20.56 -2.20 -13.97
N HIS A 143 19.63 -3.16 -14.07
CA HIS A 143 19.80 -4.32 -14.93
C HIS A 143 19.87 -3.92 -16.42
N ALA A 144 18.99 -3.00 -16.86
CA ALA A 144 18.97 -2.51 -18.24
C ALA A 144 20.22 -1.69 -18.58
N ALA A 145 20.70 -0.83 -17.67
CA ALA A 145 21.87 0.01 -17.84
C ALA A 145 23.17 -0.82 -17.89
N ARG A 146 23.26 -1.90 -17.11
CA ARG A 146 24.45 -2.77 -17.09
C ARG A 146 24.55 -3.73 -18.27
N ARG A 147 23.55 -3.77 -19.16
CA ARG A 147 23.40 -4.39 -20.52
C ARG A 147 24.12 -5.71 -20.89
N ILE A 148 25.00 -6.27 -20.06
CA ILE A 148 26.05 -7.23 -20.46
C ILE A 148 26.62 -8.06 -19.31
N SER A 149 26.57 -7.65 -18.05
CA SER A 149 26.98 -8.55 -16.97
C SER A 149 25.81 -9.46 -16.57
N ARG A 150 25.99 -10.78 -16.71
CA ARG A 150 25.17 -11.83 -16.07
C ARG A 150 25.27 -11.73 -14.55
N SER A 151 24.84 -10.61 -13.99
CA SER A 151 24.70 -10.48 -12.55
C SER A 151 23.37 -11.15 -12.19
N ASP A 152 23.43 -12.47 -12.06
CA ASP A 152 22.32 -13.34 -11.66
C ASP A 152 21.68 -12.86 -10.34
N VAL A 153 22.44 -12.12 -9.53
CA VAL A 153 22.02 -11.45 -8.31
C VAL A 153 20.82 -10.50 -8.52
N PHE A 154 20.81 -9.66 -9.56
CA PHE A 154 19.70 -8.71 -9.77
C PHE A 154 18.42 -9.41 -10.21
N VAL A 155 18.54 -10.42 -11.06
CA VAL A 155 17.38 -11.23 -11.50
C VAL A 155 16.82 -12.01 -10.31
N PHE A 156 17.69 -12.54 -9.45
CA PHE A 156 17.29 -13.20 -8.22
C PHE A 156 16.59 -12.23 -7.24
N MET A 157 17.14 -11.04 -7.01
CA MET A 157 16.48 -10.03 -6.16
C MET A 157 15.12 -9.60 -6.71
N LEU A 158 14.99 -9.40 -8.03
CA LEU A 158 13.69 -9.14 -8.65
C LEU A 158 12.71 -10.30 -8.41
N TRP A 159 13.20 -11.54 -8.48
CA TRP A 159 12.37 -12.73 -8.31
C TRP A 159 11.87 -12.84 -6.87
N VAL A 160 12.77 -12.68 -5.90
CA VAL A 160 12.42 -12.64 -4.48
C VAL A 160 11.46 -11.49 -4.18
N GLY A 161 11.70 -10.30 -4.74
CA GLY A 161 10.83 -9.13 -4.59
C GLY A 161 9.43 -9.35 -5.16
N ALA A 162 9.32 -9.97 -6.33
CA ALA A 162 8.02 -10.30 -6.94
C ALA A 162 7.24 -11.32 -6.10
N TRP A 163 7.91 -12.34 -5.55
CA TRP A 163 7.29 -13.30 -4.64
C TRP A 163 6.81 -12.65 -3.34
N LEU A 164 7.66 -11.85 -2.70
CA LEU A 164 7.31 -11.14 -1.49
C LEU A 164 6.12 -10.21 -1.73
N GLY A 165 6.11 -9.52 -2.85
CA GLY A 165 5.02 -8.64 -3.26
C GLY A 165 3.69 -9.34 -3.51
N ILE A 166 3.71 -10.50 -4.18
CA ILE A 166 2.51 -11.35 -4.33
C ILE A 166 2.01 -11.86 -2.98
N LEU A 167 2.92 -12.33 -2.13
CA LEU A 167 2.55 -12.86 -0.82
C LEU A 167 1.89 -11.78 0.04
N PHE A 168 2.45 -10.56 -0.01
CA PHE A 168 1.89 -9.38 0.65
C PHE A 168 0.53 -8.99 0.05
N SER A 169 0.38 -9.02 -1.28
CA SER A 169 -0.89 -8.74 -1.95
C SER A 169 -1.97 -9.72 -1.54
N ILE A 170 -1.66 -11.02 -1.49
CA ILE A 170 -2.61 -12.07 -1.05
C ILE A 170 -3.00 -11.83 0.41
N TYR A 171 -2.03 -11.51 1.27
CA TYR A 171 -2.29 -11.20 2.67
C TYR A 171 -3.30 -10.06 2.82
N LEU A 172 -3.11 -8.96 2.11
CA LEU A 172 -4.06 -7.83 2.15
C LEU A 172 -5.44 -8.22 1.64
N THR A 173 -5.53 -8.95 0.52
CA THR A 173 -6.82 -9.41 -0.02
C THR A 173 -7.57 -10.30 0.98
N VAL A 174 -6.85 -11.17 1.70
CA VAL A 174 -7.44 -12.01 2.76
C VAL A 174 -7.92 -11.14 3.92
N VAL A 175 -7.14 -10.14 4.34
CA VAL A 175 -7.55 -9.23 5.42
C VAL A 175 -8.81 -8.45 5.04
N GLU A 176 -8.86 -7.87 3.84
CA GLU A 176 -10.03 -7.14 3.33
C GLU A 176 -11.28 -8.03 3.26
N ALA A 177 -11.15 -9.24 2.72
CA ALA A 177 -12.27 -10.16 2.55
C ALA A 177 -12.83 -10.71 3.88
N PHE A 178 -11.96 -11.06 4.82
CA PHE A 178 -12.38 -11.73 6.06
C PHE A 178 -12.69 -10.78 7.22
N PHE A 179 -11.93 -9.69 7.37
CA PHE A 179 -12.06 -8.80 8.54
C PHE A 179 -12.97 -7.61 8.24
N ILE A 180 -12.84 -6.99 7.07
CA ILE A 180 -13.48 -5.70 6.78
C ILE A 180 -14.77 -5.90 5.97
N LYS A 181 -14.84 -6.93 5.13
CA LYS A 181 -15.96 -7.24 4.22
C LYS A 181 -16.29 -6.09 3.24
N SER A 182 -15.29 -5.26 2.93
CA SER A 182 -15.36 -4.23 1.89
C SER A 182 -14.07 -4.18 1.10
N PHE A 183 -14.16 -3.97 -0.21
CA PHE A 183 -13.03 -3.95 -1.13
C PHE A 183 -12.65 -2.52 -1.51
N CYS A 184 -11.39 -2.16 -1.30
CA CYS A 184 -10.86 -0.90 -1.81
C CYS A 184 -10.47 -1.06 -3.29
N PRO A 185 -11.08 -0.31 -4.23
CA PRO A 185 -10.78 -0.45 -5.65
C PRO A 185 -9.32 -0.13 -5.99
N TYR A 186 -8.70 0.83 -5.29
CA TYR A 186 -7.29 1.16 -5.47
C TYR A 186 -6.35 0.05 -4.97
N CYS A 187 -6.66 -0.57 -3.82
CA CYS A 187 -5.92 -1.74 -3.33
C CYS A 187 -6.03 -2.89 -4.34
N LEU A 188 -7.23 -3.11 -4.90
CA LEU A 188 -7.47 -4.13 -5.91
C LEU A 188 -6.67 -3.87 -7.20
N VAL A 189 -6.60 -2.60 -7.64
CA VAL A 189 -5.77 -2.19 -8.79
C VAL A 189 -4.28 -2.44 -8.50
N SER A 190 -3.79 -2.08 -7.31
CA SER A 190 -2.41 -2.35 -6.93
C SER A 190 -2.10 -3.85 -6.86
N ALA A 191 -3.03 -4.65 -6.33
CA ALA A 191 -2.93 -6.11 -6.34
C ALA A 191 -2.87 -6.67 -7.77
N ALA A 192 -3.72 -6.17 -8.67
CA ALA A 192 -3.71 -6.55 -10.09
C ALA A 192 -2.39 -6.16 -10.78
N VAL A 193 -1.82 -4.99 -10.47
CA VAL A 193 -0.52 -4.55 -10.98
C VAL A 193 0.59 -5.50 -10.50
N MET A 194 0.63 -5.84 -9.21
CA MET A 194 1.61 -6.80 -8.67
C MET A 194 1.48 -8.18 -9.31
N LEU A 195 0.25 -8.65 -9.53
CA LEU A 195 -0.01 -9.89 -10.24
C LEU A 195 0.48 -9.83 -11.70
N GLY A 196 0.25 -8.71 -12.38
CA GLY A 196 0.77 -8.46 -13.72
C GLY A 196 2.30 -8.50 -13.78
N ILE A 197 2.98 -7.88 -12.81
CA ILE A 197 4.44 -7.90 -12.69
C ILE A 197 4.94 -9.32 -12.48
N PHE A 198 4.28 -10.11 -11.61
CA PHE A 198 4.63 -11.51 -11.36
C PHE A 198 4.46 -12.38 -12.60
N ILE A 199 3.35 -12.22 -13.34
CA ILE A 199 3.12 -12.96 -14.60
C ILE A 199 4.18 -12.57 -15.64
N CYS A 200 4.49 -11.29 -15.79
CA CYS A 200 5.56 -10.84 -16.69
C CYS A 200 6.89 -11.49 -16.29
N MET A 201 7.20 -11.52 -14.98
CA MET A 201 8.42 -12.13 -14.48
C MET A 201 8.53 -13.61 -14.85
N ILE A 202 7.46 -14.38 -14.61
CA ILE A 202 7.42 -15.81 -14.96
C ILE A 202 7.50 -16.00 -16.48
N ALA A 203 6.79 -15.19 -17.27
CA ALA A 203 6.80 -15.31 -18.73
C ALA A 203 8.14 -14.94 -19.36
N GLY A 204 8.86 -13.97 -18.78
CA GLY A 204 10.14 -13.48 -19.29
C GLY A 204 11.36 -14.29 -18.83
N PHE A 205 11.39 -14.70 -17.56
CA PHE A 205 12.53 -15.35 -16.92
C PHE A 205 12.27 -16.79 -16.47
N GLY A 206 11.01 -17.24 -16.44
CA GLY A 206 10.64 -18.58 -15.98
C GLY A 206 11.05 -18.85 -14.53
N PHE A 207 11.34 -20.11 -14.24
CA PHE A 207 11.90 -20.57 -12.97
C PHE A 207 13.44 -20.67 -12.98
N GLU A 208 14.11 -20.10 -13.99
CA GLU A 208 15.58 -20.06 -14.06
C GLU A 208 16.25 -19.43 -12.83
N PRO A 209 15.82 -18.28 -12.28
CA PRO A 209 16.48 -17.69 -11.12
C PRO A 209 16.46 -18.60 -9.89
N LEU A 210 15.38 -19.38 -9.68
CA LEU A 210 15.32 -20.35 -8.60
C LEU A 210 16.29 -21.52 -8.83
N ARG A 211 16.42 -22.00 -10.08
CA ARG A 211 17.39 -23.04 -10.43
C ARG A 211 18.84 -22.56 -10.27
N MET A 212 19.13 -21.29 -10.57
CA MET A 212 20.45 -20.69 -10.37
C MET A 212 20.81 -20.59 -8.88
N PHE A 213 19.85 -20.23 -8.03
CA PHE A 213 20.04 -20.24 -6.57
C PHE A 213 20.31 -21.64 -6.03
N LEU A 214 19.52 -22.63 -6.45
CA LEU A 214 19.71 -24.03 -6.06
C LEU A 214 21.05 -24.62 -6.51
N ARG A 215 21.68 -24.05 -7.55
CA ARG A 215 23.00 -24.46 -8.04
C ARG A 215 24.16 -23.73 -7.34
N GLY A 216 23.88 -22.78 -6.44
CA GLY A 216 24.89 -22.10 -5.61
C GLY A 216 25.75 -21.06 -6.33
N GLU A 217 25.45 -20.71 -7.58
CA GLU A 217 26.28 -19.81 -8.40
C GLU A 217 26.10 -18.31 -8.09
N ILE A 218 25.16 -17.96 -7.20
CA ILE A 218 24.80 -16.56 -6.89
C ILE A 218 25.82 -15.88 -5.97
N PHE A 219 26.56 -16.65 -5.16
CA PHE A 219 27.67 -16.14 -4.37
C PHE A 219 28.99 -16.55 -5.02
N PRO A 220 29.71 -15.66 -5.72
CA PRO A 220 31.08 -15.94 -6.07
C PRO A 220 31.87 -16.05 -4.76
N THR A 221 32.25 -17.28 -4.40
CA THR A 221 33.13 -17.62 -3.28
C THR A 221 34.52 -16.98 -3.38
N SER A 222 34.78 -16.16 -4.40
CA SER A 222 36.06 -15.51 -4.68
C SER A 222 36.43 -14.37 -3.71
N LEU A 223 35.49 -13.88 -2.88
CA LEU A 223 35.81 -12.88 -1.84
C LEU A 223 36.36 -13.47 -0.53
N PHE A 224 36.22 -14.78 -0.30
CA PHE A 224 36.70 -15.41 0.94
C PHE A 224 38.12 -15.96 0.87
N ILE A 225 38.73 -16.06 -0.32
CA ILE A 225 40.06 -16.68 -0.46
C ILE A 225 41.20 -15.65 -0.33
N LYS A 226 40.96 -14.36 -0.60
CA LYS A 226 42.04 -13.35 -0.59
C LYS A 226 42.48 -12.87 0.81
N LYS A 227 41.92 -13.43 1.90
CA LYS A 227 42.32 -13.11 3.29
C LYS A 227 43.12 -14.22 3.97
N LYS A 228 43.51 -15.28 3.25
CA LYS A 228 44.28 -16.43 3.79
C LYS A 228 45.63 -16.62 3.10
N GLN A 229 46.33 -15.53 2.79
CA GLN A 229 47.78 -15.52 2.59
C GLN A 229 48.33 -14.22 3.18
N SER A 230 48.43 -14.20 4.51
CA SER A 230 49.46 -13.44 5.22
C SER A 230 50.56 -14.42 5.61
#